data_AF-A0AAW9L8G7-F1
#
_entry.id   AF-A0AAW9L8G7-F1
#
_cell.length_a   1.000
_cell.length_b   1.000
_cell.length_c   1.000
_cell.angle_alpha   90.00
_cell.angle_beta   90.00
_cell.angle_gamma   90.00
#
_symmetry.space_group_name_H-M   'P 1'
#
loop_
_entity.id
_entity.type
_entity.pdbx_description
1 polymer ?
#
loop_
_entity_poly.entity_id
_entity_poly.type
_entity_poly.pdbx_seq_one_letter_code
_entity_poly.pdbx_strand_id
1 'polypeptide(L)'
;MASFLEALAKQRVWHWLEESKGYTVDGEVNIGTGRIDLLAESPSGEIIGVELKRASEFGLDRDVYAQTHRYIDSGALDQLYFAAPDADKLGTNPESDPVDQMSIRAISYRLAAGVDEGWYTPSEVITHIRDAISADFLAYSLEHRTVEDLIRQLLDRSPEDNEPISLDEAAQGLRRTRLPEELGVIHVPIEKNGSKSDFSSLLTPGDGPTPSIVRDAEPVCVGDDTTGQISSTEEPWVRHHTWTYFGGIPEAHIPNDLESDTPTRPIDILAFEGDIDPTAAVETLESNAVIGVEAKGESSFPGSRKTEQLEQFLATETLSKLYLAVPTTLSERAVIFLEQHGFDTVGLITVDGTGGVDIAREATHRDAEVRWLPRESS
;
A
#
# COMPACT_ATOMS: atom_id res chain seq x y z
N MET A 1 6.10 7.74 -11.47
CA MET A 1 7.06 6.64 -11.16
C MET A 1 6.94 6.11 -9.73
N ALA A 2 6.67 6.91 -8.69
CA ALA A 2 6.70 6.40 -7.29
C ALA A 2 5.45 5.59 -6.84
N SER A 3 4.28 5.78 -7.45
CA SER A 3 3.02 5.13 -7.02
C SER A 3 2.94 3.65 -7.37
N PHE A 4 3.42 3.26 -8.57
CA PHE A 4 3.26 1.89 -9.04
C PHE A 4 4.12 0.88 -8.26
N LEU A 5 5.24 1.30 -7.65
CA LEU A 5 6.11 0.38 -6.90
C LEU A 5 5.44 -0.14 -5.63
N GLU A 6 4.70 0.72 -4.93
CA GLU A 6 3.91 0.37 -3.76
C GLU A 6 2.74 -0.53 -4.17
N ALA A 7 2.02 -0.16 -5.24
CA ALA A 7 0.96 -0.99 -5.80
C ALA A 7 1.49 -2.37 -6.26
N LEU A 8 2.66 -2.43 -6.89
CA LEU A 8 3.30 -3.68 -7.31
C LEU A 8 3.75 -4.51 -6.11
N ALA A 9 4.33 -3.88 -5.09
CA ALA A 9 4.67 -4.57 -3.84
C ALA A 9 3.42 -5.19 -3.20
N LYS A 10 2.28 -4.49 -3.22
CA LYS A 10 0.99 -4.98 -2.75
C LYS A 10 0.55 -6.23 -3.50
N GLN A 11 0.55 -6.17 -4.83
CA GLN A 11 0.19 -7.31 -5.66
C GLN A 11 1.11 -8.52 -5.43
N ARG A 12 2.41 -8.27 -5.24
CA ARG A 12 3.42 -9.32 -4.97
C ARG A 12 3.21 -9.99 -3.62
N VAL A 13 2.98 -9.20 -2.57
CA VAL A 13 2.71 -9.74 -1.23
C VAL A 13 1.41 -10.52 -1.24
N TRP A 14 0.34 -9.98 -1.81
CA TRP A 14 -0.95 -10.67 -1.95
C TRP A 14 -0.77 -12.02 -2.65
N HIS A 15 -0.19 -12.02 -3.86
CA HIS A 15 0.01 -13.24 -4.63
C HIS A 15 0.85 -14.28 -3.89
N TRP A 16 1.90 -13.85 -3.18
CA TRP A 16 2.74 -14.73 -2.37
C TRP A 16 1.98 -15.36 -1.19
N LEU A 17 1.13 -14.59 -0.51
CA LEU A 17 0.30 -15.10 0.59
C LEU A 17 -0.69 -16.16 0.08
N GLU A 18 -1.32 -15.95 -1.07
CA GLU A 18 -2.23 -16.94 -1.67
C GLU A 18 -1.47 -18.19 -2.14
N GLU A 19 -0.51 -18.05 -3.04
CA GLU A 19 0.13 -19.19 -3.71
C GLU A 19 1.10 -19.97 -2.82
N SER A 20 1.89 -19.26 -2.01
CA SER A 20 2.95 -19.89 -1.21
C SER A 20 2.52 -20.22 0.20
N LYS A 21 1.52 -19.51 0.74
CA LYS A 21 1.05 -19.71 2.13
C LYS A 21 -0.36 -20.30 2.20
N GLY A 22 -1.13 -20.28 1.10
CA GLY A 22 -2.51 -20.79 1.06
C GLY A 22 -3.49 -19.91 1.81
N TYR A 23 -3.20 -18.60 1.93
CA TYR A 23 -4.02 -17.67 2.69
C TYR A 23 -5.18 -17.19 1.81
N THR A 24 -6.28 -16.80 2.45
CA THR A 24 -7.33 -16.01 1.78
C THR A 24 -7.03 -14.55 2.04
N VAL A 25 -7.00 -13.69 1.02
CA VAL A 25 -6.55 -12.31 1.16
C VAL A 25 -7.54 -11.34 0.55
N ASP A 26 -7.65 -10.15 1.13
CA ASP A 26 -8.33 -8.99 0.55
C ASP A 26 -7.51 -7.72 0.75
N GLY A 27 -7.82 -6.68 -0.02
CA GLY A 27 -7.13 -5.41 0.03
C GLY A 27 -8.01 -4.28 0.55
N GLU A 28 -7.38 -3.28 1.17
CA GLU A 28 -8.04 -2.03 1.59
C GLU A 28 -9.20 -2.26 2.57
N VAL A 29 -9.02 -3.18 3.51
CA VAL A 29 -10.07 -3.60 4.47
C VAL A 29 -10.12 -2.65 5.66
N ASN A 30 -11.33 -2.25 6.05
CA ASN A 30 -11.56 -1.43 7.25
C ASN A 30 -11.56 -2.31 8.50
N ILE A 31 -10.66 -2.03 9.44
CA ILE A 31 -10.49 -2.74 10.72
C ILE A 31 -10.93 -1.89 11.93
N GLY A 32 -11.86 -0.94 11.70
CA GLY A 32 -12.44 -0.07 12.72
C GLY A 32 -11.57 1.16 13.04
N THR A 33 -10.27 0.97 13.30
CA THR A 33 -9.32 2.06 13.62
C THR A 33 -8.65 2.66 12.38
N GLY A 34 -8.87 2.07 11.21
CA GLY A 34 -8.36 2.52 9.93
C GLY A 34 -8.55 1.48 8.85
N ARG A 35 -7.86 1.67 7.73
CA ARG A 35 -7.94 0.78 6.57
C ARG A 35 -6.57 0.19 6.30
N ILE A 36 -6.46 -1.13 6.42
CA ILE A 36 -5.22 -1.86 6.21
C ILE A 36 -5.05 -2.21 4.73
N ASP A 37 -3.81 -2.20 4.24
CA ASP A 37 -3.55 -2.45 2.83
C ASP A 37 -3.93 -3.86 2.39
N LEU A 38 -3.55 -4.88 3.17
CA LEU A 38 -3.97 -6.26 3.00
C LEU A 38 -4.44 -6.85 4.33
N LEU A 39 -5.54 -7.59 4.27
CA LEU A 39 -6.01 -8.46 5.34
C LEU A 39 -5.93 -9.90 4.82
N ALA A 40 -5.29 -10.78 5.56
CA ALA A 40 -5.15 -12.18 5.20
C ALA A 40 -5.68 -13.08 6.31
N GLU A 41 -6.37 -14.15 5.95
CA GLU A 41 -6.76 -15.23 6.83
C GLU A 41 -5.90 -16.46 6.52
N SER A 42 -5.17 -16.94 7.51
CA SER A 42 -4.34 -18.14 7.39
C SER A 42 -5.20 -19.41 7.37
N PRO A 43 -4.67 -20.57 6.92
CA PRO A 43 -5.39 -21.85 7.00
C PRO A 43 -5.75 -22.28 8.43
N SER A 44 -5.07 -21.73 9.45
CA SER A 44 -5.40 -21.92 10.87
C SER A 44 -6.53 -21.00 11.36
N GLY A 45 -6.95 -20.03 10.55
CA GLY A 45 -7.96 -19.02 10.91
C GLY A 45 -7.37 -17.80 11.61
N GLU A 46 -6.05 -17.59 11.56
CA GLU A 46 -5.42 -16.39 12.13
C GLU A 46 -5.58 -15.22 11.15
N ILE A 47 -5.97 -14.06 11.68
CA ILE A 47 -6.18 -12.82 10.94
C ILE A 47 -4.90 -11.99 10.97
N ILE A 48 -4.31 -11.82 9.80
CA ILE A 48 -3.02 -11.20 9.60
C ILE A 48 -3.22 -9.90 8.84
N GLY A 49 -2.79 -8.79 9.44
CA GLY A 49 -2.71 -7.52 8.75
C GLY A 49 -1.36 -7.33 8.08
N VAL A 50 -1.34 -6.80 6.85
CA VAL A 50 -0.11 -6.32 6.22
C VAL A 50 -0.30 -4.88 5.77
N GLU A 51 0.48 -3.97 6.34
CA GLU A 51 0.57 -2.58 5.90
C GLU A 51 1.77 -2.42 4.98
N LEU A 52 1.55 -1.84 3.80
CA LEU A 52 2.59 -1.62 2.82
C LEU A 52 3.13 -0.20 2.87
N LYS A 53 4.44 -0.06 2.69
CA LYS A 53 5.08 1.24 2.48
C LYS A 53 5.98 1.25 1.26
N ARG A 54 6.24 2.46 0.79
CA ARG A 54 7.13 2.73 -0.33
C ARG A 54 8.56 2.33 0.01
N ALA A 55 9.30 1.99 -1.05
CA ALA A 55 10.75 1.94 -1.03
C ALA A 55 11.31 3.36 -0.87
N SER A 56 11.58 3.80 0.35
CA SER A 56 12.16 5.11 0.62
C SER A 56 13.14 5.06 1.79
N GLU A 57 14.04 4.09 1.78
CA GLU A 57 15.12 3.85 2.73
C GLU A 57 14.78 4.23 4.18
N PHE A 58 13.62 3.75 4.66
CA PHE A 58 13.09 3.89 6.03
C PHE A 58 12.39 5.21 6.34
N GLY A 59 11.51 5.68 5.46
CA GLY A 59 10.53 6.75 5.72
C GLY A 59 9.52 6.42 6.83
N LEU A 60 9.99 5.91 7.96
CA LEU A 60 9.31 5.81 9.24
C LEU A 60 9.18 7.23 9.78
N ASP A 61 8.17 7.93 9.29
CA ASP A 61 7.74 9.16 9.90
C ASP A 61 6.81 8.86 11.08
N ARG A 62 6.46 9.93 11.79
CA ARG A 62 5.52 9.90 12.90
C ARG A 62 4.20 9.22 12.56
N ASP A 63 3.74 9.33 11.31
CA ASP A 63 2.47 8.77 10.87
C ASP A 63 2.56 7.26 10.74
N VAL A 64 3.69 6.70 10.28
CA VAL A 64 3.92 5.25 10.25
C VAL A 64 3.92 4.63 11.65
N TYR A 65 4.62 5.26 12.60
CA TYR A 65 4.61 4.79 13.99
C TYR A 65 3.19 4.86 14.57
N ALA A 66 2.52 6.00 14.43
CA ALA A 66 1.16 6.16 14.94
C ALA A 66 0.16 5.17 14.31
N GLN A 67 0.29 4.90 13.01
CA GLN A 67 -0.57 3.98 12.28
C GLN A 67 -0.38 2.53 12.71
N THR A 68 0.87 2.06 12.85
CA THR A 68 1.16 0.67 13.27
C THR A 68 0.69 0.40 14.69
N HIS A 69 0.96 1.32 15.63
CA HIS A 69 0.41 1.24 17.00
C HIS A 69 -1.11 1.23 17.00
N ARG A 70 -1.77 2.08 16.19
CA ARG A 70 -3.24 2.11 16.08
C ARG A 70 -3.85 0.81 15.55
N TYR A 71 -3.14 0.10 14.68
CA TYR A 71 -3.61 -1.19 14.15
C TYR A 71 -3.43 -2.32 15.17
N ILE A 72 -2.32 -2.33 15.91
CA ILE A 72 -2.16 -3.27 17.04
C ILE A 72 -3.20 -3.00 18.12
N ASP A 73 -3.39 -1.73 18.49
CA ASP A 73 -4.38 -1.29 19.49
C ASP A 73 -5.83 -1.55 19.05
N SER A 74 -6.08 -1.92 17.78
CA SER A 74 -7.44 -2.19 17.27
C SER A 74 -8.05 -3.47 17.85
N GLY A 75 -7.22 -4.46 18.20
CA GLY A 75 -7.67 -5.80 18.59
C GLY A 75 -8.29 -6.62 17.46
N ALA A 76 -8.27 -6.14 16.21
CA ALA A 76 -8.89 -6.80 15.05
C ALA A 76 -7.98 -7.82 14.34
N LEU A 77 -6.70 -7.88 14.72
CA LEU A 77 -5.67 -8.68 14.07
C LEU A 77 -5.04 -9.61 15.10
N ASP A 78 -4.65 -10.82 14.69
CA ASP A 78 -3.78 -11.72 15.46
C ASP A 78 -2.31 -11.34 15.30
N GLN A 79 -1.95 -10.86 14.11
CA GLN A 79 -0.59 -10.43 13.76
C GLN A 79 -0.62 -9.23 12.83
N LEU A 80 0.40 -8.38 12.93
CA LEU A 80 0.61 -7.25 12.03
C LEU A 80 2.01 -7.33 11.41
N TYR A 81 2.07 -7.21 10.09
CA TYR A 81 3.31 -7.08 9.35
C TYR A 81 3.39 -5.72 8.68
N PHE A 82 4.60 -5.19 8.67
CA PHE A 82 5.02 -4.12 7.78
C PHE A 82 5.71 -4.73 6.56
N ALA A 83 5.33 -4.30 5.36
CA ALA A 83 5.97 -4.76 4.13
C ALA A 83 6.49 -3.60 3.29
N ALA A 84 7.75 -3.67 2.85
CA ALA A 84 8.33 -2.69 1.95
C ALA A 84 9.47 -3.29 1.12
N PRO A 85 9.85 -2.68 -0.02
CA PRO A 85 10.92 -3.21 -0.84
C PRO A 85 12.33 -3.14 -0.25
N ASP A 86 12.52 -2.35 0.80
CA ASP A 86 13.77 -2.16 1.52
C ASP A 86 13.65 -2.51 3.01
N ALA A 87 12.62 -3.29 3.36
CA ALA A 87 12.36 -3.67 4.75
C ALA A 87 13.45 -4.59 5.34
N ASP A 88 14.31 -5.18 4.49
CA ASP A 88 15.45 -5.99 4.91
C ASP A 88 16.44 -5.22 5.80
N LYS A 89 16.54 -3.88 5.66
CA LYS A 89 17.44 -3.08 6.52
C LYS A 89 16.89 -2.82 7.93
N LEU A 90 15.62 -3.17 8.26
CA LEU A 90 15.14 -3.18 9.66
C LEU A 90 15.86 -4.29 10.44
N GLY A 91 16.35 -5.30 9.72
CA GLY A 91 16.94 -6.48 10.32
C GLY A 91 15.93 -7.25 11.17
N THR A 92 16.46 -8.12 12.03
CA THR A 92 15.65 -9.06 12.81
C THR A 92 15.39 -8.57 14.24
N ASN A 93 16.15 -7.58 14.73
CA ASN A 93 16.05 -7.12 16.12
C ASN A 93 15.25 -5.81 16.21
N PRO A 94 14.03 -5.81 16.79
CA PRO A 94 13.21 -4.60 16.93
C PRO A 94 13.87 -3.51 17.79
N GLU A 95 14.81 -3.86 18.68
CA GLU A 95 15.55 -2.89 19.50
C GLU A 95 16.45 -1.97 18.66
N SER A 96 16.82 -2.40 17.46
CA SER A 96 17.65 -1.62 16.54
C SER A 96 16.84 -0.71 15.62
N ASP A 97 15.51 -0.80 15.65
CA ASP A 97 14.63 -0.01 14.80
C ASP A 97 14.81 1.50 15.09
N PRO A 98 14.76 2.36 14.05
CA PRO A 98 14.86 3.81 14.22
C PRO A 98 13.75 4.38 15.13
N VAL A 99 14.09 5.44 15.86
CA VAL A 99 13.17 6.18 16.75
C VAL A 99 12.90 7.59 16.23
N ASP A 100 11.69 8.11 16.44
CA ASP A 100 11.31 9.50 16.20
C ASP A 100 11.90 10.43 17.28
N GLN A 101 13.14 10.82 17.07
CA GLN A 101 13.87 11.72 17.96
C GLN A 101 13.15 13.08 18.13
N MET A 102 12.39 13.55 17.14
CA MET A 102 11.68 14.83 17.22
C MET A 102 10.50 14.75 18.19
N SER A 103 9.71 13.66 18.12
CA SER A 103 8.63 13.42 19.07
C SER A 103 9.16 13.18 20.49
N ILE A 104 10.28 12.45 20.65
CA ILE A 104 10.92 12.28 21.97
C ILE A 104 11.28 13.64 22.58
N ARG A 105 11.84 14.58 21.79
CA ARG A 105 12.15 15.94 22.25
C ARG A 105 10.90 16.72 22.65
N ALA A 106 9.84 16.67 21.84
CA ALA A 106 8.59 17.37 22.13
C ALA A 106 7.96 16.86 23.44
N ILE A 107 7.91 15.55 23.65
CA ILE A 107 7.44 14.93 24.90
C ILE A 107 8.30 15.38 26.09
N SER A 108 9.62 15.39 25.91
CA SER A 108 10.56 15.81 26.96
C SER A 108 10.37 17.28 27.38
N TYR A 109 10.07 18.18 26.43
CA TYR A 109 9.78 19.58 26.76
C TYR A 109 8.45 19.74 27.52
N ARG A 110 7.42 18.96 27.18
CA ARG A 110 6.15 18.94 27.93
C ARG A 110 6.33 18.37 29.34
N LEU A 111 7.20 17.37 29.51
CA LEU A 111 7.61 16.89 30.84
C LEU A 111 8.36 17.98 31.63
N ALA A 112 9.28 18.71 31.00
CA ALA A 112 9.98 19.83 31.65
C ALA A 112 9.01 20.92 32.13
N ALA A 113 7.94 21.20 31.37
CA ALA A 113 6.88 22.12 31.77
C ALA A 113 6.14 21.64 33.04
N GLY A 114 5.83 20.33 33.14
CA GLY A 114 5.21 19.78 34.34
C GLY A 114 6.12 19.80 35.57
N VAL A 115 7.43 19.70 35.38
CA VAL A 115 8.43 19.92 36.45
C VAL A 115 8.41 21.37 36.93
N ASP A 116 8.40 22.33 36.01
CA ASP A 116 8.40 23.77 36.33
C ASP A 116 7.12 24.18 37.08
N GLU A 117 5.97 23.61 36.68
CA GLU A 117 4.69 23.80 37.38
C GLU A 117 4.57 23.02 38.71
N GLY A 118 5.57 22.20 39.05
CA GLY A 118 5.59 21.42 40.30
C GLY A 118 4.61 20.25 40.34
N TRP A 119 4.18 19.74 39.18
CA TRP A 119 3.33 18.54 39.09
C TRP A 119 4.10 17.28 39.54
N TYR A 120 5.40 17.26 39.29
CA TYR A 120 6.34 16.19 39.64
C TYR A 120 7.78 16.70 39.61
N THR A 121 8.71 15.92 40.16
CA THR A 121 10.15 16.19 40.16
C THR A 121 10.87 15.47 39.00
N PRO A 122 12.06 15.92 38.57
CA PRO A 122 12.85 15.20 37.56
C PRO A 122 13.13 13.74 37.92
N SER A 123 13.31 13.44 39.21
CA SER A 123 13.54 12.06 39.68
C SER A 123 12.29 11.19 39.53
N GLU A 124 11.10 11.74 39.81
CA GLU A 124 9.83 11.01 39.59
C GLU A 124 9.59 10.72 38.11
N VAL A 125 9.88 11.69 37.22
CA VAL A 125 9.79 11.48 35.76
C VAL A 125 10.65 10.29 35.33
N ILE A 126 11.92 10.30 35.71
CA ILE A 126 12.88 9.26 35.31
C ILE A 126 12.52 7.89 35.88
N THR A 127 12.13 7.82 37.15
CA THR A 127 11.69 6.55 37.75
C THR A 127 10.48 6.01 37.01
N HIS A 128 9.48 6.85 36.75
CA HIS A 128 8.27 6.41 36.04
C HIS A 128 8.58 5.94 34.61
N ILE A 129 9.42 6.66 33.86
CA ILE A 129 9.80 6.26 32.50
C ILE A 129 10.54 4.91 32.50
N ARG A 130 11.44 4.68 33.45
CA ARG A 130 12.15 3.39 33.59
C ARG A 130 11.23 2.23 33.95
N ASP A 131 10.19 2.50 34.73
CA ASP A 131 9.20 1.48 35.09
C ASP A 131 8.24 1.18 33.92
N ALA A 132 8.00 2.17 33.05
CA ALA A 132 7.01 2.07 31.97
C ALA A 132 7.58 1.71 30.59
N ILE A 133 8.89 1.91 30.35
CA ILE A 133 9.52 1.78 29.03
C ILE A 133 10.66 0.76 29.08
N SER A 134 10.85 0.00 28.00
CA SER A 134 11.91 -1.02 27.94
C SER A 134 13.30 -0.41 28.08
N ALA A 135 14.19 -1.15 28.75
CA ALA A 135 15.57 -0.72 28.98
C ALA A 135 16.31 -0.51 27.65
N ASP A 136 16.04 -1.34 26.64
CA ASP A 136 16.67 -1.26 25.33
C ASP A 136 16.27 0.01 24.58
N PHE A 137 15.00 0.44 24.66
CA PHE A 137 14.59 1.73 24.13
C PHE A 137 15.33 2.89 24.81
N LEU A 138 15.42 2.85 26.14
CA LEU A 138 16.09 3.90 26.89
C LEU A 138 17.59 3.95 26.60
N ALA A 139 18.20 2.78 26.36
CA ALA A 139 19.60 2.62 25.99
C ALA A 139 19.89 2.88 24.50
N TYR A 140 18.86 3.06 23.66
CA TYR A 140 19.01 3.29 22.23
C TYR A 140 19.95 4.48 21.98
N SER A 141 21.01 4.23 21.21
CA SER A 141 22.04 5.23 20.92
C SER A 141 21.55 6.20 19.86
N LEU A 142 21.27 7.43 20.28
CA LEU A 142 21.28 8.59 19.40
C LEU A 142 22.75 8.96 19.13
N GLU A 143 23.05 9.72 18.07
CA GLU A 143 24.43 9.99 17.59
C GLU A 143 25.48 10.26 18.69
N HIS A 144 25.09 10.92 19.78
CA HIS A 144 26.01 11.31 20.86
C HIS A 144 25.53 10.99 22.28
N ARG A 145 24.39 10.30 22.46
CA ARG A 145 23.77 10.04 23.77
C ARG A 145 22.66 9.00 23.68
N THR A 146 22.23 8.44 24.80
CA THR A 146 21.05 7.56 24.82
C THR A 146 19.74 8.35 24.78
N VAL A 147 18.62 7.67 24.55
CA VAL A 147 17.28 8.26 24.70
C VAL A 147 17.07 8.75 26.14
N GLU A 148 17.48 7.98 27.14
CA GLU A 148 17.37 8.39 28.54
C GLU A 148 18.18 9.65 28.84
N ASP A 149 19.42 9.73 28.32
CA ASP A 149 20.28 10.91 28.48
C ASP A 149 19.66 12.16 27.84
N LEU A 150 19.02 12.01 26.67
CA LEU A 150 18.29 13.09 26.03
C LEU A 150 17.16 13.60 26.92
N ILE A 151 16.33 12.70 27.45
CA ILE A 151 15.20 13.06 28.32
C ILE A 151 15.72 13.81 29.55
N ARG A 152 16.71 13.25 30.26
CA ARG A 152 17.34 13.89 31.44
C ARG A 152 17.83 15.29 31.12
N GLN A 153 18.57 15.45 30.02
CA GLN A 153 19.11 16.75 29.62
C GLN A 153 18.02 17.79 29.36
N LEU A 154 16.87 17.38 28.83
CA LEU A 154 15.78 18.30 28.49
C LEU A 154 14.92 18.66 29.69
N LEU A 155 14.81 17.81 30.71
CA LEU A 155 14.12 18.13 31.97
C LEU A 155 14.76 19.31 32.72
N ASP A 156 16.07 19.51 32.58
CA ASP A 156 16.80 20.60 33.22
C ASP A 156 16.73 21.93 32.43
N ARG A 157 16.07 21.95 31.27
CA ARG A 157 15.93 23.16 30.45
C ARG A 157 14.66 23.91 30.79
N SER A 158 14.68 25.23 30.58
CA SER A 158 13.46 26.04 30.62
C SER A 158 12.46 25.44 29.62
N PRO A 159 11.23 25.13 30.06
CA PRO A 159 10.18 24.79 29.12
C PRO A 159 9.99 26.02 28.23
N GLU A 160 10.24 25.92 26.93
CA GLU A 160 9.61 26.82 25.96
C GLU A 160 8.07 26.74 26.19
N ASP A 161 7.25 27.69 25.70
CA ASP A 161 5.78 27.83 25.94
C ASP A 161 4.92 26.55 25.65
N ASN A 162 5.18 25.45 26.37
CA ASN A 162 4.65 24.12 26.19
C ASN A 162 3.68 23.82 27.33
N GLU A 163 2.59 23.13 27.01
CA GLU A 163 1.63 22.66 27.99
C GLU A 163 2.14 21.38 28.68
N PRO A 164 2.08 21.30 30.03
CA PRO A 164 2.50 20.12 30.79
C PRO A 164 1.67 18.88 30.45
N ILE A 165 2.25 17.70 30.67
CA ILE A 165 1.59 16.40 30.51
C ILE A 165 1.70 15.53 31.76
N SER A 166 0.77 14.57 31.87
CA SER A 166 0.90 13.50 32.87
C SER A 166 2.04 12.54 32.52
N LEU A 167 2.53 11.82 33.53
CA LEU A 167 3.57 10.81 33.35
C LEU A 167 3.08 9.64 32.47
N ASP A 168 1.81 9.23 32.62
CA ASP A 168 1.20 8.18 31.82
C ASP A 168 1.08 8.58 30.34
N GLU A 169 0.67 9.82 30.05
CA GLU A 169 0.61 10.35 28.67
C GLU A 169 2.01 10.38 28.05
N ALA A 170 3.03 10.79 28.82
CA ALA A 170 4.41 10.80 28.36
C ALA A 170 4.93 9.39 28.05
N ALA A 171 4.67 8.41 28.92
CA ALA A 171 5.07 7.03 28.70
C ALA A 171 4.40 6.45 27.44
N GLN A 172 3.09 6.64 27.28
CA GLN A 172 2.38 6.21 26.07
C GLN A 172 2.91 6.90 24.81
N GLY A 173 3.18 8.21 24.89
CA GLY A 173 3.76 8.97 23.80
C GLY A 173 5.13 8.44 23.39
N LEU A 174 6.01 8.14 24.37
CA LEU A 174 7.35 7.60 24.10
C LEU A 174 7.31 6.23 23.42
N ARG A 175 6.43 5.32 23.86
CA ARG A 175 6.26 4.00 23.19
C ARG A 175 5.92 4.15 21.70
N ARG A 176 5.13 5.18 21.36
CA ARG A 176 4.69 5.48 19.99
C ARG A 176 5.72 6.23 19.14
N THR A 177 6.93 6.44 19.66
CA THR A 177 8.03 7.04 18.89
C THR A 177 8.90 6.00 18.17
N ARG A 178 8.51 4.73 18.20
CA ARG A 178 9.16 3.64 17.47
C ARG A 178 8.14 2.63 16.96
N LEU A 179 8.59 1.72 16.10
CA LEU A 179 7.77 0.58 15.71
C LEU A 179 7.45 -0.29 16.93
N PRO A 180 6.24 -0.86 17.02
CA PRO A 180 5.90 -1.87 18.03
C PRO A 180 6.87 -3.05 17.97
N GLU A 181 7.18 -3.65 19.12
CA GLU A 181 8.10 -4.79 19.20
C GLU A 181 7.48 -6.06 18.58
N GLU A 182 6.15 -6.15 18.63
CA GLU A 182 5.33 -7.23 18.10
C GLU A 182 5.24 -7.22 16.55
N LEU A 183 5.64 -6.12 15.91
CA LEU A 183 5.49 -5.92 14.47
C LEU A 183 6.43 -6.83 13.66
N GLY A 184 5.86 -7.67 12.82
CA GLY A 184 6.59 -8.46 11.82
C GLY A 184 7.04 -7.62 10.63
N VAL A 185 8.03 -8.10 9.90
CA VAL A 185 8.64 -7.40 8.76
C VAL A 185 8.74 -8.32 7.55
N ILE A 186 8.18 -7.88 6.42
CA ILE A 186 8.24 -8.54 5.12
C ILE A 186 9.05 -7.68 4.15
N HIS A 187 10.10 -8.26 3.58
CA HIS A 187 10.88 -7.66 2.51
C HIS A 187 10.31 -8.08 1.15
N VAL A 188 10.15 -7.11 0.24
CA VAL A 188 9.59 -7.31 -1.10
C VAL A 188 10.65 -6.94 -2.16
N PRO A 189 11.44 -7.87 -2.71
CA PRO A 189 12.71 -7.55 -3.40
C PRO A 189 12.56 -6.89 -4.79
N ILE A 190 11.97 -5.70 -4.87
CA ILE A 190 11.73 -4.96 -6.12
C ILE A 190 12.90 -3.99 -6.35
N GLU A 191 13.81 -4.37 -7.25
CA GLU A 191 14.94 -3.52 -7.62
C GLU A 191 14.51 -2.37 -8.56
N LYS A 192 14.92 -1.13 -8.24
CA LYS A 192 14.59 0.06 -9.04
C LYS A 192 15.41 0.21 -10.33
N ASN A 193 16.55 -0.48 -10.43
CA ASN A 193 17.57 -0.26 -11.47
C ASN A 193 17.90 -1.54 -12.27
N GLY A 194 16.87 -2.29 -12.66
CA GLY A 194 17.02 -3.50 -13.48
C GLY A 194 17.11 -3.21 -14.98
N SER A 195 17.58 -4.21 -15.73
CA SER A 195 17.47 -4.24 -17.19
C SER A 195 16.01 -4.41 -17.65
N LYS A 196 15.73 -4.26 -18.95
CA LYS A 196 14.38 -4.48 -19.52
C LYS A 196 13.83 -5.89 -19.20
N SER A 197 14.67 -6.92 -19.25
CA SER A 197 14.26 -8.28 -18.88
C SER A 197 13.94 -8.41 -17.39
N ASP A 198 14.71 -7.74 -16.53
CA ASP A 198 14.44 -7.75 -15.08
C ASP A 198 13.11 -7.06 -14.80
N PHE A 199 12.82 -5.96 -15.49
CA PHE A 199 11.53 -5.28 -15.41
C PHE A 199 10.38 -6.16 -15.90
N SER A 200 10.54 -6.91 -16.98
CA SER A 200 9.50 -7.83 -17.46
C SER A 200 9.15 -8.88 -16.41
N SER A 201 10.14 -9.55 -15.81
CA SER A 201 9.90 -10.52 -14.74
C SER A 201 9.25 -9.90 -13.51
N LEU A 202 9.58 -8.64 -13.20
CA LEU A 202 8.96 -7.87 -12.12
C LEU A 202 7.47 -7.58 -12.34
N LEU A 203 6.96 -7.64 -13.57
CA LEU A 203 5.53 -7.44 -13.87
C LEU A 203 4.74 -8.74 -13.99
N THR A 204 5.41 -9.89 -14.10
CA THR A 204 4.77 -11.20 -14.24
C THR A 204 4.54 -11.85 -12.87
N PRO A 205 3.29 -12.17 -12.46
CA PRO A 205 2.94 -12.66 -11.14
C PRO A 205 3.79 -13.85 -10.65
N GLY A 206 4.05 -14.84 -11.50
CA GLY A 206 4.82 -16.04 -11.14
C GLY A 206 6.35 -15.94 -11.28
N ASP A 207 6.88 -14.99 -12.06
CA ASP A 207 8.32 -14.94 -12.41
C ASP A 207 9.11 -13.89 -11.62
N GLY A 208 8.42 -13.09 -10.81
CA GLY A 208 9.05 -12.02 -10.05
C GLY A 208 9.66 -12.46 -8.72
N PRO A 209 10.32 -11.53 -8.03
CA PRO A 209 10.97 -11.79 -6.76
C PRO A 209 9.95 -12.19 -5.69
N THR A 210 10.26 -13.27 -4.98
CA THR A 210 9.42 -13.76 -3.89
C THR A 210 9.63 -12.90 -2.63
N PRO A 211 8.57 -12.36 -2.03
CA PRO A 211 8.65 -11.73 -0.71
C PRO A 211 9.20 -12.69 0.35
N SER A 212 9.86 -12.14 1.37
CA SER A 212 10.40 -12.93 2.48
C SER A 212 10.15 -12.26 3.83
N ILE A 213 9.92 -13.08 4.86
CA ILE A 213 9.82 -12.60 6.23
C ILE A 213 11.25 -12.36 6.73
N VAL A 214 11.51 -11.12 7.14
CA VAL A 214 12.77 -10.69 7.79
C VAL A 214 12.66 -10.88 9.29
N ARG A 215 11.49 -10.55 9.86
CA ARG A 215 11.17 -10.66 11.28
C ARG A 215 9.75 -11.20 11.40
N ASP A 216 9.56 -12.29 12.13
CA ASP A 216 8.22 -12.82 12.42
C ASP A 216 7.46 -11.85 13.32
N ALA A 217 6.14 -11.71 13.10
CA ALA A 217 5.29 -10.95 14.00
C ALA A 217 5.03 -11.74 15.29
N GLU A 218 4.95 -11.03 16.42
CA GLU A 218 4.45 -11.63 17.64
C GLU A 218 2.91 -11.54 17.70
N PRO A 219 2.24 -12.51 18.34
CA PRO A 219 0.79 -12.43 18.53
C PRO A 219 0.41 -11.17 19.31
N VAL A 220 -0.54 -10.40 18.79
CA VAL A 220 -1.13 -9.26 19.51
C VAL A 220 -2.44 -9.70 20.16
N CYS A 221 -2.79 -9.12 21.31
CA CYS A 221 -4.02 -9.51 22.01
C CYS A 221 -5.26 -9.12 21.19
N VAL A 222 -5.99 -10.12 20.71
CA VAL A 222 -7.28 -9.96 20.03
C VAL A 222 -8.32 -9.41 21.02
N GLY A 223 -9.00 -8.33 20.61
CA GLY A 223 -10.24 -7.89 21.25
C GLY A 223 -11.42 -8.67 20.71
N ASP A 224 -12.54 -8.75 21.43
CA ASP A 224 -13.76 -9.46 20.98
C ASP A 224 -14.41 -8.85 19.71
N ASP A 225 -13.83 -7.82 19.10
CA ASP A 225 -14.42 -7.07 18.00
C ASP A 225 -13.90 -7.60 16.64
N THR A 226 -14.74 -8.39 15.99
CA THR A 226 -14.48 -8.99 14.67
C THR A 226 -14.78 -7.96 13.57
N THR A 227 -13.96 -6.91 13.47
CA THR A 227 -14.02 -5.93 12.38
C THR A 227 -12.99 -6.26 11.30
N GLY A 228 -13.44 -6.51 10.07
CA GLY A 228 -12.60 -6.82 8.91
C GLY A 228 -13.06 -8.12 8.27
N GLN A 229 -13.84 -8.01 7.19
CA GLN A 229 -14.28 -9.17 6.42
C GLN A 229 -13.68 -9.09 5.02
N ILE A 230 -13.15 -10.22 4.55
CA ILE A 230 -12.71 -10.39 3.17
C ILE A 230 -13.94 -10.36 2.26
N SER A 231 -13.91 -9.51 1.24
CA SER A 231 -15.00 -9.33 0.28
C SER A 231 -14.51 -9.57 -1.15
N SER A 232 -14.91 -10.71 -1.72
CA SER A 232 -14.58 -11.07 -3.10
C SER A 232 -15.39 -10.34 -4.18
N THR A 233 -16.17 -9.32 -3.81
CA THR A 233 -16.98 -8.51 -4.74
C THR A 233 -16.51 -7.06 -4.87
N GLU A 234 -15.46 -6.68 -4.14
CA GLU A 234 -14.95 -5.31 -4.13
C GLU A 234 -13.76 -5.09 -5.08
N GLU A 235 -13.50 -3.82 -5.37
CA GLU A 235 -12.51 -3.39 -6.38
C GLU A 235 -11.09 -3.97 -6.15
N PRO A 236 -10.57 -4.04 -4.91
CA PRO A 236 -9.25 -4.62 -4.65
C PRO A 236 -9.13 -6.08 -5.09
N TRP A 237 -10.14 -6.91 -4.83
CA TRP A 237 -10.21 -8.31 -5.26
C TRP A 237 -10.18 -8.44 -6.79
N VAL A 238 -11.06 -7.70 -7.47
CA VAL A 238 -11.16 -7.71 -8.94
C VAL A 238 -9.84 -7.28 -9.57
N ARG A 239 -9.23 -6.21 -9.04
CA ARG A 239 -7.94 -5.70 -9.51
C ARG A 239 -6.83 -6.72 -9.29
N HIS A 240 -6.75 -7.36 -8.13
CA HIS A 240 -5.72 -8.36 -7.84
C HIS A 240 -5.78 -9.53 -8.82
N HIS A 241 -6.93 -10.19 -8.95
CA HIS A 241 -7.03 -11.37 -9.81
C HIS A 241 -6.92 -11.02 -11.30
N THR A 242 -7.35 -9.83 -11.70
CA THR A 242 -7.09 -9.39 -13.08
C THR A 242 -5.59 -9.18 -13.32
N TRP A 243 -4.85 -8.66 -12.32
CA TRP A 243 -3.40 -8.55 -12.38
C TRP A 243 -2.72 -9.93 -12.36
N THR A 244 -3.22 -10.92 -11.62
CA THR A 244 -2.63 -12.28 -11.67
C THR A 244 -2.82 -12.94 -13.05
N TYR A 245 -3.89 -12.58 -13.77
CA TYR A 245 -4.13 -13.06 -15.13
C TYR A 245 -3.24 -12.36 -16.19
N PHE A 246 -3.16 -11.03 -16.17
CA PHE A 246 -2.47 -10.25 -17.21
C PHE A 246 -1.02 -9.88 -16.87
N GLY A 247 -0.66 -9.87 -15.59
CA GLY A 247 0.51 -9.16 -15.08
C GLY A 247 0.43 -7.65 -15.33
N GLY A 248 1.59 -7.03 -15.54
CA GLY A 248 1.70 -5.62 -15.91
C GLY A 248 1.92 -4.68 -14.74
N ILE A 249 1.80 -3.39 -15.02
CA ILE A 249 2.06 -2.28 -14.10
C ILE A 249 0.75 -1.89 -13.41
N PRO A 250 0.60 -2.10 -12.09
CA PRO A 250 -0.56 -1.62 -11.36
C PRO A 250 -0.49 -0.10 -11.13
N GLU A 251 -1.64 0.57 -11.14
CA GLU A 251 -1.76 2.03 -10.97
C GLU A 251 -0.82 2.83 -11.89
N ALA A 252 -0.77 2.41 -13.16
CA ALA A 252 0.11 2.98 -14.17
C ALA A 252 -0.44 4.31 -14.68
N HIS A 253 0.45 5.27 -14.92
CA HIS A 253 0.07 6.49 -15.62
C HIS A 253 0.28 6.29 -17.12
N ILE A 254 -0.78 6.48 -17.90
CA ILE A 254 -0.71 6.39 -19.35
C ILE A 254 -0.13 7.72 -19.88
N PRO A 255 0.94 7.70 -20.69
CA PRO A 255 1.42 8.89 -21.39
C PRO A 255 0.27 9.54 -22.18
N ASN A 256 0.15 10.86 -22.13
CA ASN A 256 -0.90 11.59 -22.83
C ASN A 256 -0.26 12.76 -23.60
N ASP A 257 -0.66 12.92 -24.86
CA ASP A 257 -0.19 13.99 -25.76
C ASP A 257 -1.01 15.29 -25.61
N LEU A 258 -2.05 15.31 -24.76
CA LEU A 258 -2.88 16.49 -24.54
C LEU A 258 -2.15 17.55 -23.69
N GLU A 259 -2.02 18.77 -24.21
CA GLU A 259 -1.41 19.98 -23.60
C GLU A 259 -2.02 20.41 -22.24
N SER A 260 -2.94 19.64 -21.64
CA SER A 260 -3.52 19.96 -20.34
C SER A 260 -2.61 19.45 -19.21
N ASP A 261 -2.04 20.38 -18.44
CA ASP A 261 -1.24 20.20 -17.21
C ASP A 261 -1.93 19.40 -16.06
N THR A 262 -3.05 18.72 -16.31
CA THR A 262 -3.71 17.89 -15.30
C THR A 262 -3.05 16.51 -15.22
N PRO A 263 -2.57 16.06 -14.05
CA PRO A 263 -2.09 14.70 -13.89
C PRO A 263 -3.23 13.73 -14.21
N THR A 264 -3.05 12.93 -15.27
CA THR A 264 -3.97 11.86 -15.66
C THR A 264 -4.06 10.86 -14.52
N ARG A 265 -5.28 10.50 -14.12
CA ARG A 265 -5.51 9.46 -13.11
C ARG A 265 -4.84 8.16 -13.59
N PRO A 266 -4.15 7.41 -12.71
CA PRO A 266 -3.61 6.11 -13.11
C PRO A 266 -4.73 5.16 -13.52
N ILE A 267 -4.46 4.34 -14.53
CA ILE A 267 -5.28 3.17 -14.85
C ILE A 267 -4.92 2.05 -13.86
N ASP A 268 -5.90 1.25 -13.46
CA ASP A 268 -5.69 0.23 -12.42
C ASP A 268 -4.63 -0.79 -12.81
N ILE A 269 -4.62 -1.24 -14.07
CA ILE A 269 -3.60 -2.13 -14.62
C ILE A 269 -3.26 -1.70 -16.05
N LEU A 270 -1.96 -1.60 -16.34
CA LEU A 270 -1.41 -1.49 -17.69
C LEU A 270 -0.59 -2.74 -18.00
N ALA A 271 -1.12 -3.59 -18.87
CA ALA A 271 -0.48 -4.84 -19.29
C ALA A 271 -0.02 -4.78 -20.74
N PHE A 272 0.81 -5.75 -21.12
CA PHE A 272 1.45 -5.80 -22.43
C PHE A 272 1.32 -7.22 -23.00
N GLU A 273 0.92 -7.30 -24.26
CA GLU A 273 1.01 -8.53 -25.06
C GLU A 273 2.19 -8.38 -26.03
N GLY A 274 3.06 -9.40 -26.10
CA GLY A 274 4.28 -9.33 -26.90
C GLY A 274 5.43 -8.63 -26.17
N ASP A 275 5.79 -7.42 -26.60
CA ASP A 275 6.85 -6.60 -26.01
C ASP A 275 6.31 -5.62 -24.97
N ILE A 276 7.03 -5.48 -23.84
CA ILE A 276 6.75 -4.53 -22.76
C ILE A 276 7.10 -3.08 -23.12
N ASP A 277 7.82 -2.86 -24.22
CA ASP A 277 8.04 -1.52 -24.77
C ASP A 277 6.78 -1.06 -25.52
N PRO A 278 6.06 -0.03 -25.02
CA PRO A 278 4.81 0.43 -25.63
C PRO A 278 4.99 0.92 -27.08
N THR A 279 6.21 1.28 -27.51
CA THR A 279 6.46 1.65 -28.92
C THR A 279 6.30 0.49 -29.88
N ALA A 280 6.55 -0.74 -29.43
CA ALA A 280 6.39 -1.94 -30.26
C ALA A 280 4.93 -2.17 -30.69
N ALA A 281 3.98 -1.79 -29.82
CA ALA A 281 2.56 -1.82 -30.14
C ALA A 281 2.18 -0.79 -31.22
N VAL A 282 2.97 0.25 -31.44
CA VAL A 282 2.75 1.20 -32.56
C VAL A 282 3.35 0.65 -33.85
N GLU A 283 4.56 0.08 -33.78
CA GLU A 283 5.32 -0.36 -34.95
C GLU A 283 4.83 -1.72 -35.50
N THR A 284 4.30 -2.58 -34.64
CA THR A 284 3.92 -3.97 -34.97
C THR A 284 2.64 -4.40 -34.23
N LEU A 285 1.54 -3.74 -34.56
CA LEU A 285 0.21 -3.93 -33.95
C LEU A 285 -0.32 -5.39 -33.98
N GLU A 286 0.07 -6.18 -34.99
CA GLU A 286 -0.43 -7.57 -35.13
C GLU A 286 0.14 -8.52 -34.07
N SER A 287 1.24 -8.15 -33.42
CA SER A 287 1.97 -8.98 -32.46
C SER A 287 2.17 -8.33 -31.09
N ASN A 288 1.78 -7.06 -30.94
CA ASN A 288 2.00 -6.29 -29.73
C ASN A 288 0.78 -5.44 -29.36
N ALA A 289 0.36 -5.50 -28.10
CA ALA A 289 -0.76 -4.71 -27.61
C ALA A 289 -0.45 -4.09 -26.25
N VAL A 290 -0.87 -2.81 -26.08
CA VAL A 290 -0.93 -2.16 -24.76
C VAL A 290 -2.36 -2.28 -24.26
N ILE A 291 -2.55 -2.98 -23.14
CA ILE A 291 -3.85 -3.32 -22.58
C ILE A 291 -4.07 -2.49 -21.32
N GLY A 292 -5.11 -1.66 -21.33
CA GLY A 292 -5.60 -0.99 -20.14
C GLY A 292 -6.72 -1.78 -19.48
N VAL A 293 -6.71 -1.89 -18.16
CA VAL A 293 -7.83 -2.42 -17.38
C VAL A 293 -8.20 -1.44 -16.27
N GLU A 294 -9.49 -1.08 -16.21
CA GLU A 294 -10.09 -0.39 -15.08
C GLU A 294 -10.96 -1.39 -14.31
N ALA A 295 -10.73 -1.57 -13.01
CA ALA A 295 -11.46 -2.49 -12.15
C ALA A 295 -12.56 -1.77 -11.35
N LYS A 296 -13.71 -2.40 -11.13
CA LYS A 296 -14.79 -1.86 -10.30
C LYS A 296 -15.40 -2.94 -9.41
N GLY A 297 -15.63 -2.61 -8.15
CA GLY A 297 -16.36 -3.44 -7.19
C GLY A 297 -17.85 -3.10 -7.12
N GLU A 298 -18.62 -3.88 -6.36
CA GLU A 298 -20.06 -3.63 -6.16
C GLU A 298 -20.33 -2.25 -5.56
N SER A 299 -19.51 -1.80 -4.61
CA SER A 299 -19.65 -0.48 -4.00
C SER A 299 -19.30 0.67 -4.97
N SER A 300 -18.29 0.49 -5.84
CA SER A 300 -17.79 1.55 -6.72
C SER A 300 -18.49 1.60 -8.08
N PHE A 301 -19.14 0.52 -8.52
CA PHE A 301 -19.79 0.41 -9.82
C PHE A 301 -20.95 1.39 -10.06
N PRO A 302 -21.86 1.70 -9.12
CA PRO A 302 -23.00 2.58 -9.38
C PRO A 302 -22.63 4.04 -9.74
N GLY A 303 -21.41 4.50 -9.42
CA GLY A 303 -21.00 5.89 -9.64
C GLY A 303 -20.89 6.30 -11.11
N SER A 304 -21.06 7.60 -11.41
CA SER A 304 -20.83 8.18 -12.75
C SER A 304 -19.36 8.25 -13.12
N ARG A 305 -18.47 8.22 -12.12
CA ARG A 305 -17.02 8.38 -12.28
C ARG A 305 -16.41 7.38 -13.26
N LYS A 306 -16.90 6.15 -13.31
CA LYS A 306 -16.41 5.13 -14.26
C LYS A 306 -16.59 5.54 -15.73
N THR A 307 -17.67 6.28 -16.05
CA THR A 307 -17.92 6.77 -17.41
C THR A 307 -16.82 7.76 -17.81
N GLU A 308 -16.55 8.76 -16.97
CA GLU A 308 -15.51 9.76 -17.20
C GLU A 308 -14.12 9.13 -17.34
N GLN A 309 -13.84 8.09 -16.56
CA GLN A 309 -12.57 7.37 -16.63
C GLN A 309 -12.38 6.63 -17.95
N LEU A 310 -13.39 5.87 -18.38
CA LEU A 310 -13.32 5.15 -19.67
C LEU A 310 -13.18 6.13 -20.84
N GLU A 311 -13.91 7.25 -20.82
CA GLU A 311 -13.76 8.32 -21.83
C GLU A 311 -12.34 8.88 -21.86
N GLN A 312 -11.75 9.18 -20.70
CA GLN A 312 -10.39 9.69 -20.59
C GLN A 312 -9.36 8.69 -21.13
N PHE A 313 -9.47 7.41 -20.78
CA PHE A 313 -8.54 6.39 -21.27
C PHE A 313 -8.71 6.11 -22.76
N LEU A 314 -9.94 6.20 -23.29
CA LEU A 314 -10.16 6.11 -24.72
C LEU A 314 -9.56 7.31 -25.48
N ALA A 315 -9.34 8.44 -24.83
CA ALA A 315 -8.74 9.63 -25.45
C ALA A 315 -7.20 9.60 -25.51
N THR A 316 -6.50 8.75 -24.76
CA THR A 316 -5.02 8.78 -24.69
C THR A 316 -4.30 8.22 -25.92
N GLU A 317 -5.03 7.63 -26.88
CA GLU A 317 -4.56 6.97 -28.12
C GLU A 317 -3.44 5.91 -27.95
N THR A 318 -2.97 5.68 -26.72
CA THR A 318 -1.84 4.81 -26.36
C THR A 318 -2.28 3.36 -26.13
N LEU A 319 -3.53 3.15 -25.73
CA LEU A 319 -4.08 1.82 -25.45
C LEU A 319 -4.57 1.15 -26.74
N SER A 320 -4.03 -0.03 -27.04
CA SER A 320 -4.52 -0.91 -28.10
C SER A 320 -5.86 -1.56 -27.73
N LYS A 321 -6.01 -1.92 -26.45
CA LYS A 321 -7.23 -2.52 -25.87
C LYS A 321 -7.55 -1.86 -24.53
N LEU A 322 -8.84 -1.73 -24.22
CA LEU A 322 -9.32 -1.26 -22.93
C LEU A 322 -10.40 -2.22 -22.42
N TYR A 323 -10.27 -2.66 -21.17
CA TYR A 323 -11.25 -3.49 -20.50
C TYR A 323 -11.79 -2.81 -19.24
N LEU A 324 -13.07 -3.06 -18.96
CA LEU A 324 -13.66 -2.88 -17.65
C LEU A 324 -13.68 -4.24 -16.95
N ALA A 325 -13.05 -4.37 -15.78
CA ALA A 325 -13.09 -5.56 -14.95
C ALA A 325 -14.09 -5.38 -13.79
N VAL A 326 -14.94 -6.38 -13.56
CA VAL A 326 -15.98 -6.36 -12.51
C VAL A 326 -16.11 -7.73 -11.84
N PRO A 327 -16.71 -7.85 -10.65
CA PRO A 327 -17.09 -9.16 -10.14
C PRO A 327 -18.16 -9.79 -11.03
N THR A 328 -18.19 -11.12 -11.11
CA THR A 328 -19.17 -11.87 -11.93
C THR A 328 -20.62 -11.50 -11.61
N THR A 329 -20.92 -11.11 -10.36
CA THR A 329 -22.23 -10.62 -9.91
C THR A 329 -22.71 -9.35 -10.64
N LEU A 330 -21.80 -8.58 -11.23
CA LEU A 330 -22.10 -7.36 -11.98
C LEU A 330 -22.07 -7.53 -13.50
N SER A 331 -21.78 -8.73 -14.03
CA SER A 331 -21.57 -8.97 -15.46
C SER A 331 -22.70 -8.41 -16.33
N GLU A 332 -23.96 -8.79 -16.08
CA GLU A 332 -25.11 -8.32 -16.86
C GLU A 332 -25.27 -6.80 -16.79
N ARG A 333 -25.07 -6.20 -15.61
CA ARG A 333 -25.16 -4.75 -15.41
C ARG A 333 -24.03 -4.01 -16.13
N ALA A 334 -22.84 -4.60 -16.19
CA ALA A 334 -21.69 -4.04 -16.89
C ALA A 334 -21.90 -4.06 -18.41
N VAL A 335 -22.44 -5.14 -18.97
CA VAL A 335 -22.81 -5.20 -20.39
C VAL A 335 -23.80 -4.10 -20.74
N ILE A 336 -24.91 -3.99 -19.99
CA ILE A 336 -25.93 -2.95 -20.21
C ILE A 336 -25.31 -1.55 -20.10
N PHE A 337 -24.44 -1.33 -19.12
CA PHE A 337 -23.76 -0.05 -18.95
C PHE A 337 -22.91 0.33 -20.16
N LEU A 338 -22.08 -0.59 -20.66
CA LEU A 338 -21.21 -0.35 -21.82
C LEU A 338 -22.03 -0.04 -23.09
N GLU A 339 -23.11 -0.79 -23.32
CA GLU A 339 -24.01 -0.57 -24.47
C GLU A 339 -24.73 0.79 -24.38
N GLN A 340 -25.26 1.15 -23.21
CA GLN A 340 -26.00 2.40 -23.03
C GLN A 340 -25.14 3.66 -23.20
N HIS A 341 -23.84 3.57 -22.92
CA HIS A 341 -22.90 4.69 -23.00
C HIS A 341 -22.06 4.67 -24.28
N GLY A 342 -22.32 3.73 -25.21
CA GLY A 342 -21.61 3.66 -26.49
C GLY A 342 -20.14 3.25 -26.37
N PHE A 343 -19.77 2.49 -25.34
CA PHE A 343 -18.42 1.95 -25.16
C PHE A 343 -18.23 0.66 -25.95
N ASP A 344 -18.50 0.70 -27.26
CA ASP A 344 -18.55 -0.50 -28.09
C ASP A 344 -17.20 -1.20 -28.26
N THR A 345 -16.11 -0.44 -28.11
CA THR A 345 -14.74 -0.93 -28.23
C THR A 345 -14.16 -1.46 -26.91
N VAL A 346 -14.82 -1.20 -25.78
CA VAL A 346 -14.36 -1.60 -24.44
C VAL A 346 -14.77 -3.04 -24.17
N GLY A 347 -13.80 -3.87 -23.79
CA GLY A 347 -14.04 -5.25 -23.37
C GLY A 347 -14.54 -5.35 -21.93
N LEU A 348 -15.01 -6.53 -21.54
CA LEU A 348 -15.49 -6.85 -20.20
C LEU A 348 -14.74 -8.06 -19.66
N ILE A 349 -14.14 -7.91 -18.50
CA ILE A 349 -13.54 -8.98 -17.70
C ILE A 349 -14.42 -9.20 -16.47
N THR A 350 -14.65 -10.47 -16.12
CA THR A 350 -15.35 -10.85 -14.89
C THR A 350 -14.44 -11.65 -13.98
N VAL A 351 -14.50 -11.36 -12.68
CA VAL A 351 -13.76 -12.08 -11.64
C VAL A 351 -14.76 -12.75 -10.69
N ASP A 352 -14.62 -14.06 -10.46
CA ASP A 352 -15.48 -14.79 -9.52
C ASP A 352 -14.95 -14.77 -8.08
N GLY A 353 -15.74 -15.32 -7.16
CA GLY A 353 -15.42 -15.36 -5.73
C GLY A 353 -14.25 -16.29 -5.35
N THR A 354 -13.69 -17.03 -6.32
CA THR A 354 -12.50 -17.87 -6.17
C THR A 354 -11.26 -17.28 -6.84
N GLY A 355 -11.40 -16.09 -7.44
CA GLY A 355 -10.34 -15.42 -8.18
C GLY A 355 -10.24 -15.86 -9.65
N GLY A 356 -11.20 -16.65 -10.14
CA GLY A 356 -11.28 -17.04 -11.53
C GLY A 356 -11.60 -15.85 -12.43
N VAL A 357 -10.78 -15.65 -13.47
CA VAL A 357 -10.90 -14.55 -14.43
C VAL A 357 -11.43 -15.06 -15.77
N ASP A 358 -12.46 -14.41 -16.30
CA ASP A 358 -13.03 -14.69 -17.62
C ASP A 358 -13.20 -13.40 -18.45
N ILE A 359 -12.98 -13.51 -19.75
CA ILE A 359 -13.20 -12.40 -20.70
C ILE A 359 -14.61 -12.56 -21.28
N ALA A 360 -15.59 -11.96 -20.60
CA ALA A 360 -17.00 -12.01 -21.00
C ALA A 360 -17.28 -11.26 -22.33
N ARG A 361 -16.45 -10.27 -22.66
CA ARG A 361 -16.50 -9.54 -23.95
C ARG A 361 -15.10 -9.11 -24.35
N GLU A 362 -14.65 -9.50 -25.53
CA GLU A 362 -13.34 -9.10 -26.04
C GLU A 362 -13.32 -7.60 -26.40
N ALA A 363 -12.24 -6.91 -26.02
CA ALA A 363 -12.02 -5.53 -26.41
C ALA A 363 -11.68 -5.46 -27.91
N THR A 364 -12.21 -4.45 -28.61
CA THR A 364 -11.86 -4.24 -30.02
C THR A 364 -10.49 -3.58 -30.11
N HIS A 365 -9.60 -4.15 -30.92
CA HIS A 365 -8.29 -3.57 -31.17
C HIS A 365 -8.42 -2.19 -31.83
N ARG A 366 -7.76 -1.18 -31.28
CA ARG A 366 -7.82 0.18 -31.80
C ARG A 366 -6.68 0.39 -32.80
N ASP A 367 -7.00 0.27 -34.09
CA ASP A 367 -6.02 0.39 -35.16
C ASP A 367 -5.37 1.77 -35.26
N ALA A 368 -4.14 1.78 -35.75
CA ALA A 368 -3.39 2.99 -36.06
C ALA A 368 -3.87 3.77 -37.27
N GLU A 369 -4.89 3.35 -37.99
CA GLU A 369 -5.16 3.94 -39.31
C GLU A 369 -5.73 5.37 -39.30
N VAL A 370 -6.02 5.94 -38.13
CA VAL A 370 -6.27 7.40 -37.98
C VAL A 370 -4.97 8.17 -37.63
N ARG A 371 -3.85 7.48 -37.34
CA ARG A 371 -2.68 8.01 -36.63
C ARG A 371 -1.75 8.94 -37.45
N TRP A 372 -1.86 9.05 -38.78
CA TRP A 372 -0.92 9.88 -39.59
C TRP A 372 -1.47 10.45 -40.91
N LEU A 373 -2.76 10.80 -41.02
CA LEU A 373 -3.12 11.76 -42.07
C LEU A 373 -2.63 13.15 -41.64
N PRO A 374 -1.81 13.85 -42.44
CA PRO A 374 -1.52 15.25 -42.16
C PRO A 374 -2.87 15.95 -42.03
N ARG A 375 -3.08 16.68 -40.94
CA ARG A 375 -4.13 17.70 -40.92
C ARG A 375 -3.79 18.64 -42.09
N GLU A 376 -4.49 18.49 -43.21
CA GLU A 376 -4.44 19.48 -44.26
C GLU A 376 -4.89 20.79 -43.62
N SER A 377 -3.95 21.71 -43.51
CA SER A 377 -4.17 23.09 -43.10
C SER A 377 -5.29 23.68 -43.94
N SER A 378 -6.44 23.94 -43.30
CA SER A 378 -7.51 24.79 -43.81
C SER A 378 -7.73 25.96 -42.88
#